data_AF-K2LX66-F1
#
_entry.id   AF-K2LX66-F1
#
_cell.length_a   1.000
_cell.length_b   1.000
_cell.length_c   1.000
_cell.angle_alpha   90.00
_cell.angle_beta   90.00
_cell.angle_gamma   90.00
#
_symmetry.space_group_name_H-M   'P 1'
#
loop_
_entity.id
_entity.type
_entity.pdbx_description
1 polymer ?
#
loop_
_entity_poly.entity_id
_entity_poly.type
_entity_poly.pdbx_seq_one_letter_code
_entity_poly.pdbx_strand_id
1 'polypeptide(L)'
;MWHEVSLVGLDSPGPLRAVKRFLSMVEAALPGLRAGALLEAVAELENGTHFSVESWQEAVLAARIPYSGTPNEVEWRTCKGSSQSYRGFPCGMWLLYHSITANFDADGDISPLEAIQDYVRHFFSCEECRQHFLEFNFTREDDPVLQLWQAHNSVNARLAPVKEGADPFVPKRQFPDAEICGTCRNSLGAFDESEVAVFLRKWYEWDPSAIE
;
A
#
# COMPACT_ATOMS: atom_id res chain seq x y z
N MET A 1 -3.46 -8.62 -5.16
CA MET A 1 -3.15 -9.95 -5.73
C MET A 1 -4.37 -10.60 -6.36
N TRP A 2 -5.45 -10.87 -5.62
CA TRP A 2 -6.66 -11.51 -6.19
C TRP A 2 -7.34 -10.73 -7.34
N HIS A 3 -7.61 -9.44 -7.16
CA HIS A 3 -8.37 -8.62 -8.11
C HIS A 3 -7.44 -7.92 -9.12
N GLU A 4 -6.63 -6.98 -8.65
CA GLU A 4 -5.84 -6.08 -9.51
C GLU A 4 -4.90 -6.83 -10.47
N VAL A 5 -4.21 -7.87 -10.01
CA VAL A 5 -3.29 -8.65 -10.86
C VAL A 5 -4.06 -9.49 -11.86
N SER A 6 -5.20 -10.07 -11.47
CA SER A 6 -6.06 -10.84 -12.38
C SER A 6 -6.66 -9.97 -13.50
N LEU A 7 -6.93 -8.69 -13.23
CA LEU A 7 -7.42 -7.76 -14.24
C LEU A 7 -6.37 -7.42 -15.30
N VAL A 8 -5.10 -7.32 -14.89
CA VAL A 8 -4.01 -6.86 -15.77
C VAL A 8 -3.29 -8.03 -16.44
N GLY A 9 -3.15 -9.15 -15.74
CA GLY A 9 -2.35 -10.29 -16.16
C GLY A 9 -0.84 -10.08 -15.99
N LEU A 10 -0.08 -11.15 -16.20
CA LEU A 10 1.37 -11.20 -15.99
C LEU A 10 2.18 -11.68 -17.20
N ASP A 11 1.57 -11.79 -18.38
CA ASP A 11 2.27 -12.24 -19.60
C ASP A 11 3.29 -11.21 -20.12
N SER A 12 3.14 -9.94 -19.73
CA SER A 12 4.05 -8.87 -20.13
C SER A 12 5.20 -8.67 -19.12
N PRO A 13 6.45 -8.42 -19.57
CA PRO A 13 7.61 -8.26 -18.68
C PRO A 13 7.49 -7.12 -17.65
N GLY A 14 6.75 -6.04 -17.98
CA GLY A 14 6.55 -4.90 -17.09
C GLY A 14 5.76 -5.29 -15.83
N PRO A 15 4.48 -5.69 -15.97
CA PRO A 15 3.66 -6.19 -14.86
C PRO A 15 4.33 -7.31 -14.05
N LEU A 16 4.95 -8.29 -14.72
CA LEU A 16 5.64 -9.40 -14.04
C LEU A 16 6.79 -8.93 -13.14
N ARG A 17 7.65 -8.04 -13.66
CA ARG A 17 8.73 -7.44 -12.87
C ARG A 17 8.19 -6.60 -11.71
N ALA A 18 7.14 -5.81 -11.95
CA ALA A 18 6.54 -4.94 -10.93
C ALA A 18 5.93 -5.75 -9.78
N VAL A 19 5.16 -6.81 -10.08
CA VAL A 19 4.57 -7.66 -9.03
C VAL A 19 5.65 -8.42 -8.26
N LYS A 20 6.69 -8.92 -8.93
CA LYS A 20 7.82 -9.59 -8.28
C LYS A 20 8.52 -8.68 -7.27
N ARG A 21 8.87 -7.46 -7.70
CA ARG A 21 9.51 -6.46 -6.84
C ARG A 21 8.62 -6.11 -5.66
N PHE A 22 7.34 -5.87 -5.91
CA PHE A 22 6.39 -5.54 -4.85
C PHE A 22 6.23 -6.66 -3.82
N LEU A 23 6.05 -7.91 -4.26
CA LEU A 23 5.96 -9.07 -3.36
C LEU A 23 7.26 -9.31 -2.58
N SER A 24 8.42 -9.11 -3.21
CA SER A 24 9.72 -9.23 -2.52
C SER A 24 9.85 -8.23 -1.37
N MET A 25 9.36 -7.00 -1.57
CA MET A 25 9.33 -6.00 -0.48
C MET A 25 8.33 -6.35 0.60
N VAL A 26 7.14 -6.83 0.24
CA VAL A 26 6.14 -7.25 1.24
C VAL A 26 6.70 -8.39 2.08
N GLU A 27 7.37 -9.37 1.48
CA GLU A 27 7.98 -10.47 2.22
C GLU A 27 9.08 -9.99 3.18
N ALA A 28 9.93 -9.07 2.73
CA ALA A 28 11.01 -8.53 3.54
C ALA A 28 10.54 -7.59 4.66
N ALA A 29 9.59 -6.69 4.38
CA ALA A 29 9.12 -5.68 5.32
C ALA A 29 8.04 -6.19 6.27
N LEU A 30 7.18 -7.11 5.81
CA LEU A 30 5.95 -7.51 6.48
C LEU A 30 5.87 -9.05 6.62
N PRO A 31 6.80 -9.67 7.35
CA PRO A 31 6.81 -11.12 7.55
C PRO A 31 5.48 -11.59 8.13
N GLY A 32 5.01 -12.75 7.67
CA GLY A 32 3.71 -13.32 8.06
C GLY A 32 2.57 -13.02 7.09
N LEU A 33 2.73 -12.05 6.16
CA LEU A 33 1.75 -11.83 5.07
C LEU A 33 1.80 -12.86 3.93
N ARG A 34 2.73 -13.84 4.01
CA ARG A 34 2.85 -14.97 3.08
C ARG A 34 3.11 -14.55 1.62
N ALA A 35 3.84 -13.45 1.40
CA ALA A 35 4.16 -12.99 0.05
C ALA A 35 5.14 -13.95 -0.67
N GLY A 36 5.99 -14.66 0.08
CA GLY A 36 6.89 -15.70 -0.44
C GLY A 36 6.19 -16.80 -1.24
N ALA A 37 5.01 -17.24 -0.83
CA ALA A 37 4.24 -18.25 -1.56
C ALA A 37 3.81 -17.77 -2.96
N LEU A 38 3.58 -16.46 -3.13
CA LEU A 38 3.28 -15.87 -4.43
C LEU A 38 4.53 -15.64 -5.29
N LEU A 39 5.70 -15.46 -4.67
CA LEU A 39 6.97 -15.36 -5.40
C LEU A 39 7.30 -16.68 -6.12
N GLU A 40 6.92 -17.83 -5.57
CA GLU A 40 7.04 -19.13 -6.26
C GLU A 40 6.20 -19.16 -7.54
N ALA A 41 4.93 -18.73 -7.48
CA ALA A 41 4.07 -18.65 -8.66
C ALA A 41 4.61 -17.66 -9.71
N VAL A 42 5.20 -16.55 -9.27
CA VAL A 42 5.87 -15.58 -10.16
C VAL A 42 7.10 -16.20 -10.83
N ALA A 43 7.89 -17.01 -10.12
CA ALA A 43 9.07 -17.67 -10.68
C ALA A 43 8.71 -18.67 -11.79
N GLU A 44 7.60 -19.40 -11.65
CA GLU A 44 7.10 -20.31 -12.70
C GLU A 44 6.71 -19.56 -13.98
N LEU A 45 6.14 -18.35 -13.85
CA LEU A 45 5.83 -17.48 -14.99
C LEU A 45 7.11 -16.94 -15.65
N GLU A 46 8.12 -16.55 -14.86
CA GLU A 46 9.44 -16.16 -15.39
C GLU A 46 10.13 -17.30 -16.17
N ASN A 47 9.87 -18.55 -15.79
CA ASN A 47 10.38 -19.75 -16.48
C ASN A 47 9.57 -20.15 -17.72
N GLY A 48 8.58 -19.33 -18.13
CA GLY A 48 7.85 -19.49 -19.39
C GLY A 48 6.47 -20.14 -19.26
N THR A 49 5.97 -20.34 -18.04
CA THR A 49 4.55 -20.71 -17.84
C THR A 49 3.65 -19.56 -18.30
N HIS A 50 2.56 -19.87 -19.00
CA HIS A 50 1.59 -18.85 -19.42
C HIS A 50 0.71 -18.43 -18.25
N PHE A 51 0.39 -17.14 -18.13
CA PHE A 51 -0.48 -16.67 -17.07
C PHE A 51 -1.93 -17.12 -17.31
N SER A 52 -2.62 -17.58 -16.27
CA SER A 52 -4.08 -17.68 -16.29
C SER A 52 -4.65 -17.12 -15.00
N VAL A 53 -5.80 -16.45 -15.11
CA VAL A 53 -6.49 -15.90 -13.94
C VAL A 53 -6.82 -17.00 -12.93
N GLU A 54 -7.25 -18.17 -13.42
CA GLU A 54 -7.58 -19.33 -12.59
C GLU A 54 -6.38 -19.81 -11.76
N SER A 55 -5.26 -20.14 -12.41
CA SER A 55 -4.06 -20.64 -11.71
C SER A 55 -3.48 -19.60 -10.75
N TRP A 56 -3.51 -18.32 -11.14
CA TRP A 56 -3.06 -17.23 -10.27
C TRP A 56 -3.94 -17.08 -9.03
N GLN A 57 -5.27 -17.11 -9.19
CA GLN A 57 -6.21 -17.02 -8.09
C GLN A 57 -6.12 -18.24 -7.16
N GLU A 58 -5.88 -19.44 -7.70
CA GLU A 58 -5.58 -20.64 -6.91
C GLU A 58 -4.31 -20.45 -6.07
N ALA A 59 -3.22 -19.92 -6.66
CA ALA A 59 -2.00 -19.61 -5.93
C ALA A 59 -2.23 -18.57 -4.81
N VAL A 60 -3.05 -17.54 -5.06
CA VAL A 60 -3.42 -16.53 -4.06
C VAL A 60 -4.20 -17.14 -2.89
N LEU A 61 -5.12 -18.07 -3.14
CA LEU A 61 -5.83 -18.79 -2.08
C LEU A 61 -4.88 -19.73 -1.31
N ALA A 62 -4.00 -20.43 -2.02
CA ALA A 62 -3.03 -21.34 -1.44
C ALA A 62 -2.01 -20.62 -0.55
N ALA A 63 -1.68 -19.36 -0.85
CA ALA A 63 -0.80 -18.52 -0.04
C ALA A 63 -1.34 -18.26 1.37
N ARG A 64 -2.66 -18.35 1.59
CA ARG A 64 -3.33 -18.13 2.90
C ARG A 64 -2.90 -16.79 3.54
N ILE A 65 -2.97 -15.72 2.76
CA ILE A 65 -2.76 -14.35 3.25
C ILE A 65 -3.75 -14.11 4.42
N PRO A 66 -3.31 -13.57 5.56
CA PRO A 66 -4.12 -13.44 6.78
C PRO A 66 -5.08 -12.24 6.70
N TYR A 67 -6.13 -12.36 5.89
CA TYR A 67 -7.23 -11.39 5.83
C TYR A 67 -8.53 -12.01 6.38
N SER A 68 -9.48 -11.17 6.80
CA SER A 68 -10.81 -11.59 7.25
C SER A 68 -11.84 -11.52 6.11
N GLY A 69 -12.78 -12.46 6.07
CA GLY A 69 -13.82 -12.55 5.03
C GLY A 69 -13.45 -13.47 3.87
N THR A 70 -13.90 -13.14 2.66
CA THR A 70 -13.64 -13.90 1.42
C THR A 70 -12.94 -13.03 0.38
N PRO A 71 -12.33 -13.60 -0.69
CA PRO A 71 -11.65 -12.78 -1.70
C PRO A 71 -12.54 -11.73 -2.38
N ASN A 72 -13.84 -12.01 -2.49
CA ASN A 72 -14.82 -11.09 -3.08
C ASN A 72 -15.49 -10.18 -2.04
N GLU A 73 -15.37 -10.51 -0.75
CA GLU A 73 -15.99 -9.80 0.37
C GLU A 73 -15.00 -9.71 1.53
N VAL A 74 -13.95 -8.90 1.35
CA VAL A 74 -12.94 -8.67 2.39
C VAL A 74 -13.56 -7.84 3.53
N GLU A 75 -13.38 -8.30 4.76
CA GLU A 75 -13.88 -7.64 5.96
C GLU A 75 -12.87 -6.59 6.46
N TRP A 76 -13.21 -5.32 6.26
CA TRP A 76 -12.38 -4.20 6.69
C TRP A 76 -12.65 -3.81 8.15
N ARG A 77 -11.59 -3.50 8.91
CA ARG A 77 -11.66 -2.88 10.25
C ARG A 77 -11.31 -1.40 10.18
N THR A 78 -10.01 -1.06 10.20
CA THR A 78 -9.51 0.32 10.09
C THR A 78 -10.03 1.03 8.86
N CYS A 79 -10.19 0.30 7.75
CA CYS A 79 -10.65 0.81 6.46
C CYS A 79 -12.15 0.62 6.19
N LYS A 80 -12.94 0.25 7.19
CA LYS A 80 -14.40 0.15 7.04
C LYS A 80 -15.00 1.52 6.75
N GLY A 81 -15.73 1.64 5.65
CA GLY A 81 -16.52 2.83 5.32
C GLY A 81 -17.86 2.85 6.05
N SER A 82 -18.55 4.00 6.00
CA SER A 82 -19.94 4.12 6.44
C SER A 82 -20.92 3.30 5.58
N SER A 83 -20.51 2.96 4.36
CA SER A 83 -21.17 2.00 3.47
C SER A 83 -20.12 1.12 2.78
N GLN A 84 -20.56 0.05 2.10
CA GLN A 84 -19.67 -0.88 1.40
C GLN A 84 -18.92 -0.25 0.21
N SER A 85 -19.45 0.83 -0.39
CA SER A 85 -18.81 1.51 -1.52
C SER A 85 -17.71 2.48 -1.11
N TYR A 86 -17.54 2.74 0.19
CA TYR A 86 -16.57 3.71 0.70
C TYR A 86 -15.34 3.04 1.32
N ARG A 87 -14.21 3.76 1.25
CA ARG A 87 -12.93 3.40 1.87
C ARG A 87 -12.39 2.07 1.36
N GLY A 88 -12.47 0.99 2.14
CA GLY A 88 -12.09 -0.36 1.73
C GLY A 88 -10.69 -0.45 1.11
N PHE A 89 -10.61 -1.03 -0.09
CA PHE A 89 -9.36 -1.35 -0.76
C PHE A 89 -8.39 -0.16 -0.93
N PRO A 90 -8.79 1.01 -1.46
CA PRO A 90 -7.90 2.18 -1.51
C PRO A 90 -7.30 2.57 -0.15
N CYS A 91 -8.08 2.51 0.93
CA CYS A 91 -7.56 2.77 2.28
C CYS A 91 -6.56 1.68 2.70
N GLY A 92 -6.87 0.41 2.44
CA GLY A 92 -5.98 -0.71 2.76
C GLY A 92 -4.64 -0.63 2.03
N MET A 93 -4.64 -0.19 0.78
CA MET A 93 -3.41 0.00 0.01
C MET A 93 -2.52 1.11 0.59
N TRP A 94 -3.11 2.23 1.04
CA TRP A 94 -2.33 3.25 1.76
C TRP A 94 -1.73 2.69 3.05
N LEU A 95 -2.49 1.93 3.85
CA LEU A 95 -1.95 1.30 5.06
C LEU A 95 -0.79 0.35 4.73
N LEU A 96 -0.94 -0.46 3.68
CA LEU A 96 0.10 -1.38 3.22
C LEU A 96 1.37 -0.62 2.81
N TYR A 97 1.25 0.43 1.99
CA TYR A 97 2.40 1.20 1.54
C TYR A 97 3.13 1.89 2.70
N HIS A 98 2.40 2.50 3.64
CA HIS A 98 2.99 3.09 4.85
C HIS A 98 3.67 2.05 5.75
N SER A 99 3.08 0.85 5.85
CA SER A 99 3.70 -0.25 6.59
C SER A 99 4.98 -0.73 5.91
N ILE A 100 5.02 -0.81 4.57
CA ILE A 100 6.25 -1.15 3.83
C ILE A 100 7.32 -0.09 4.10
N THR A 101 7.03 1.20 3.94
CA THR A 101 8.05 2.25 4.12
C THR A 101 8.58 2.35 5.55
N ALA A 102 7.75 2.01 6.56
CA ALA A 102 8.16 2.04 7.97
C ALA A 102 9.01 0.83 8.39
N ASN A 103 8.88 -0.33 7.72
CA ASN A 103 9.49 -1.60 8.15
C ASN A 103 10.52 -2.18 7.15
N PHE A 104 10.66 -1.59 5.97
CA PHE A 104 11.65 -2.03 5.00
C PHE A 104 13.01 -1.39 5.31
N ASP A 105 14.02 -2.21 5.59
CA ASP A 105 15.38 -1.74 5.76
C ASP A 105 16.02 -1.48 4.39
N ALA A 106 16.45 -0.24 4.14
CA ALA A 106 16.88 0.22 2.83
C ALA A 106 18.35 -0.15 2.50
N ASP A 107 18.84 -1.27 3.04
CA ASP A 107 20.23 -1.73 2.91
C ASP A 107 20.54 -2.36 1.53
N GLY A 108 19.89 -1.91 0.45
CA GLY A 108 20.08 -2.46 -0.90
C GLY A 108 19.66 -1.54 -2.06
N ASP A 109 19.72 -2.07 -3.29
CA ASP A 109 19.43 -1.35 -4.54
C ASP A 109 17.94 -1.01 -4.78
N ILE A 110 17.05 -1.48 -3.90
CA ILE A 110 15.60 -1.43 -4.09
C ILE A 110 14.99 -0.35 -3.18
N SER A 111 14.51 0.74 -3.79
CA SER A 111 13.74 1.77 -3.08
C SER A 111 12.29 1.30 -2.88
N PRO A 112 11.73 1.40 -1.65
CA PRO A 112 10.35 1.03 -1.39
C PRO A 112 9.36 1.86 -2.21
N LEU A 113 9.64 3.16 -2.37
CA LEU A 113 8.77 4.06 -3.11
C LEU A 113 8.80 3.82 -4.61
N GLU A 114 9.96 3.49 -5.18
CA GLU A 114 10.05 3.14 -6.61
C GLU A 114 9.25 1.89 -6.93
N ALA A 115 9.32 0.86 -6.08
CA ALA A 115 8.58 -0.37 -6.29
C ALA A 115 7.08 -0.22 -6.00
N ILE A 116 6.68 0.62 -5.04
CA ILE A 116 5.27 1.04 -4.86
C ILE A 116 4.77 1.78 -6.12
N GLN A 117 5.54 2.72 -6.66
CA GLN A 117 5.19 3.43 -7.90
C GLN A 117 5.08 2.48 -9.09
N ASP A 118 6.00 1.51 -9.24
CA ASP A 118 5.95 0.53 -10.33
C ASP A 118 4.74 -0.40 -10.20
N TYR A 119 4.39 -0.81 -8.98
CA TYR A 119 3.16 -1.56 -8.73
C TYR A 119 1.92 -0.73 -9.09
N VAL A 120 1.82 0.52 -8.62
CA VAL A 120 0.69 1.40 -8.92
C VAL A 120 0.56 1.65 -10.43
N ARG A 121 1.67 1.86 -11.14
CA ARG A 121 1.72 2.07 -12.59
C ARG A 121 1.05 0.96 -13.38
N HIS A 122 1.18 -0.27 -12.93
CA HIS A 122 0.66 -1.42 -13.66
C HIS A 122 -0.68 -1.91 -13.14
N PHE A 123 -0.91 -1.92 -11.83
CA PHE A 123 -2.00 -2.70 -11.24
C PHE A 123 -3.14 -1.88 -10.68
N PHE A 124 -2.93 -0.65 -10.21
CA PHE A 124 -3.98 0.10 -9.52
C PHE A 124 -5.10 0.49 -10.48
N SER A 125 -6.30 -0.03 -10.25
CA SER A 125 -7.43 -0.03 -11.17
C SER A 125 -8.11 1.33 -11.32
N CYS A 126 -8.00 2.21 -10.32
CA CYS A 126 -8.42 3.60 -10.43
C CYS A 126 -7.44 4.39 -11.31
N GLU A 127 -7.80 4.63 -12.56
CA GLU A 127 -6.95 5.32 -13.54
C GLU A 127 -6.55 6.73 -13.11
N GLU A 128 -7.51 7.55 -12.67
CA GLU A 128 -7.24 8.92 -12.19
C GLU A 128 -6.32 8.90 -10.95
N CYS A 129 -6.53 7.96 -10.03
CA CYS A 129 -5.69 7.81 -8.86
C CYS A 129 -4.26 7.45 -9.26
N ARG A 130 -4.12 6.53 -10.22
CA ARG A 130 -2.83 6.08 -10.75
C ARG A 130 -2.08 7.21 -11.44
N GLN A 131 -2.74 8.00 -12.30
CA GLN A 131 -2.13 9.15 -12.97
C GLN A 131 -1.56 10.14 -11.95
N HIS A 132 -2.37 10.57 -10.98
CA HIS A 132 -1.92 11.50 -9.95
C HIS A 132 -0.80 10.93 -9.05
N PHE A 133 -0.84 9.64 -8.71
CA PHE A 133 0.19 9.03 -7.86
C PHE A 133 1.55 8.98 -8.56
N LEU A 134 1.55 8.83 -9.89
CA LEU A 134 2.77 8.81 -10.70
C LEU A 134 3.39 10.21 -10.93
N GLU A 135 2.68 11.29 -10.57
CA GLU A 135 3.21 12.65 -10.59
C GLU A 135 4.13 12.95 -9.40
N PHE A 136 4.05 12.15 -8.32
CA PHE A 136 4.96 12.30 -7.19
C PHE A 136 6.39 11.92 -7.60
N ASN A 137 7.34 12.80 -7.31
CA ASN A 137 8.76 12.54 -7.53
C ASN A 137 9.41 12.09 -6.22
N PHE A 138 9.59 10.79 -6.06
CA PHE A 138 10.26 10.23 -4.88
C PHE A 138 11.76 10.10 -5.12
N THR A 139 12.55 10.54 -4.15
CA THR A 139 14.02 10.49 -4.15
C THR A 139 14.51 9.32 -3.29
N ARG A 140 15.75 8.87 -3.49
CA ARG A 140 16.37 7.83 -2.64
C ARG A 140 17.06 8.42 -1.41
N GLU A 141 17.36 9.71 -1.48
CA GLU A 141 18.11 10.46 -0.48
C GLU A 141 17.24 10.85 0.73
N ASP A 142 15.93 11.04 0.51
CA ASP A 142 15.00 11.48 1.56
C ASP A 142 14.26 10.30 2.20
N ASP A 143 13.84 10.49 3.45
CA ASP A 143 13.13 9.46 4.23
C ASP A 143 11.83 8.99 3.51
N PRO A 144 11.74 7.71 3.10
CA PRO A 144 10.58 7.23 2.36
C PRO A 144 9.28 7.28 3.18
N VAL A 145 9.38 7.24 4.51
CA VAL A 145 8.23 7.39 5.41
C VAL A 145 7.64 8.79 5.28
N LEU A 146 8.49 9.82 5.30
CA LEU A 146 8.06 11.21 5.19
C LEU A 146 7.58 11.55 3.77
N GLN A 147 8.28 11.08 2.75
CA GLN A 147 7.87 11.32 1.36
C GLN A 147 6.47 10.76 1.06
N LEU A 148 6.18 9.52 1.47
CA LEU A 148 4.85 8.93 1.28
C LEU A 148 3.79 9.66 2.11
N TRP A 149 4.14 10.10 3.32
CA TRP A 149 3.26 10.85 4.20
C TRP A 149 2.88 12.22 3.60
N GLN A 150 3.85 12.98 3.10
CA GLN A 150 3.61 14.24 2.40
C GLN A 150 2.72 14.03 1.18
N ALA A 151 3.01 13.02 0.35
CA ALA A 151 2.20 12.66 -0.81
C ALA A 151 0.75 12.34 -0.41
N HIS A 152 0.55 11.51 0.61
CA HIS A 152 -0.80 11.16 1.08
C HIS A 152 -1.54 12.37 1.65
N ASN A 153 -0.86 13.27 2.37
CA ASN A 153 -1.46 14.50 2.88
C ASN A 153 -1.81 15.52 1.78
N SER A 154 -1.05 15.57 0.69
CA SER A 154 -1.40 16.31 -0.51
C SER A 154 -2.70 15.78 -1.13
N VAL A 155 -2.83 14.44 -1.23
CA VAL A 155 -4.07 13.80 -1.68
C VAL A 155 -5.24 14.11 -0.73
N ASN A 156 -5.02 14.07 0.59
CA ASN A 156 -6.05 14.43 1.57
C ASN A 156 -6.51 15.89 1.40
N ALA A 157 -5.60 16.84 1.18
CA ALA A 157 -5.94 18.23 0.95
C ALA A 157 -6.78 18.40 -0.32
N ARG A 158 -6.40 17.73 -1.42
CA ARG A 158 -7.14 17.77 -2.68
C ARG A 158 -8.54 17.18 -2.56
N LEU A 159 -8.70 16.10 -1.79
CA LEU A 159 -9.97 15.39 -1.62
C LEU A 159 -10.86 15.95 -0.51
N ALA A 160 -10.34 16.80 0.38
CA ALA A 160 -11.12 17.43 1.46
C ALA A 160 -12.39 18.17 1.02
N PRO A 161 -12.40 18.94 -0.10
CA PRO A 161 -13.62 19.62 -0.55
C PRO A 161 -14.57 18.72 -1.36
N VAL A 162 -14.18 17.49 -1.72
CA VAL A 162 -14.98 16.59 -2.56
C VAL A 162 -16.12 15.97 -1.75
N LYS A 163 -17.36 16.11 -2.23
CA LYS A 163 -18.55 15.54 -1.59
C LYS A 163 -19.07 14.30 -2.31
N GLU A 164 -19.08 14.32 -3.64
CA GLU A 164 -19.55 13.20 -4.45
C GLU A 164 -18.55 12.05 -4.37
N GLY A 165 -19.04 10.82 -4.14
CA GLY A 165 -18.20 9.64 -3.97
C GLY A 165 -17.35 9.60 -2.69
N ALA A 166 -17.37 10.65 -1.85
CA ALA A 166 -16.67 10.69 -0.58
C ALA A 166 -17.52 10.10 0.56
N ASP A 167 -16.86 9.50 1.55
CA ASP A 167 -17.53 9.02 2.76
C ASP A 167 -17.90 10.22 3.65
N PRO A 168 -19.20 10.51 3.86
CA PRO A 168 -19.61 11.70 4.61
C PRO A 168 -19.26 11.65 6.10
N PHE A 169 -18.96 10.46 6.65
CA PHE A 169 -18.62 10.28 8.05
C PHE A 169 -17.11 10.19 8.31
N VAL A 170 -16.30 10.15 7.24
CA VAL A 170 -14.84 10.05 7.34
C VAL A 170 -14.18 11.14 6.49
N PRO A 171 -14.24 12.41 6.93
CA PRO A 171 -13.69 13.53 6.17
C PRO A 171 -12.17 13.43 6.06
N LYS A 172 -11.62 13.86 4.92
CA LYS A 172 -10.17 13.94 4.71
C LYS A 172 -9.59 15.08 5.53
N ARG A 173 -8.53 14.78 6.28
CA ARG A 173 -7.82 15.74 7.12
C ARG A 173 -6.32 15.56 6.92
N GLN A 174 -5.56 16.58 7.30
CA GLN A 174 -4.12 16.43 7.45
C GLN A 174 -3.86 15.46 8.60
N PHE A 175 -3.07 14.42 8.35
CA PHE A 175 -2.73 13.37 9.30
C PHE A 175 -1.26 13.49 9.74
N PRO A 176 -0.90 13.21 11.00
CA PRO A 176 -1.81 13.06 12.13
C PRO A 176 -2.46 14.41 12.51
N ASP A 177 -3.65 14.34 13.10
CA ASP A 177 -4.17 15.48 13.84
C ASP A 177 -3.49 15.59 15.22
N ALA A 178 -3.71 16.72 15.91
CA ALA A 178 -3.07 16.98 17.20
C ALA A 178 -3.58 16.05 18.32
N GLU A 179 -4.77 15.45 18.15
CA GLU A 179 -5.32 14.49 19.11
C GLU A 179 -4.59 13.14 19.02
N ILE A 180 -4.19 12.74 17.82
CA ILE A 180 -3.43 11.51 17.56
C ILE A 180 -1.95 11.71 17.89
N CYS A 181 -1.35 12.85 17.52
CA CYS A 181 0.05 13.14 17.80
C CYS A 181 0.24 14.60 18.24
N GLY A 182 0.31 14.82 19.56
CA GLY A 182 0.49 16.15 20.14
C GLY A 182 1.87 16.76 19.89
N THR A 183 2.92 15.94 19.69
CA THR A 183 4.29 16.42 19.44
C THR A 183 4.58 16.68 17.97
N CYS A 184 3.77 16.13 17.05
CA CYS A 184 3.96 16.27 15.61
C CYS A 184 3.68 17.69 15.08
N ARG A 185 3.28 18.64 15.94
CA ARG A 185 3.07 20.03 15.57
C ARG A 185 3.91 20.95 16.44
N ASN A 186 4.58 21.91 15.79
CA ASN A 186 5.31 22.96 16.49
C ASN A 186 4.33 24.01 17.07
N SER A 187 4.88 24.99 17.79
CA SER A 187 4.11 26.07 18.43
C SER A 187 3.30 26.94 17.46
N LEU A 188 3.61 26.91 16.16
CA LEU A 188 2.87 27.61 15.10
C LEU A 188 1.79 26.73 14.45
N GLY A 189 1.64 25.48 14.90
CA GLY A 189 0.68 24.51 14.36
C GLY A 189 1.12 23.81 13.08
N ALA A 190 2.31 24.12 12.56
CA ALA A 190 2.93 23.43 11.42
C ALA A 190 3.48 22.07 11.86
N PHE A 191 3.56 21.12 10.93
CA PHE A 191 4.14 19.81 11.22
C PHE A 191 5.63 19.93 11.58
N ASP A 192 6.04 19.23 12.63
CA ASP A 192 7.44 18.94 12.91
C ASP A 192 7.77 17.59 12.28
N GLU A 193 8.47 17.62 11.13
CA GLU A 193 8.73 16.40 10.36
C GLU A 193 9.58 15.38 11.10
N SER A 194 10.40 15.81 12.07
CA SER A 194 11.20 14.89 12.89
C SER A 194 10.31 14.08 13.82
N GLU A 195 9.38 14.75 14.50
CA GLU A 195 8.39 14.10 15.38
C GLU A 195 7.40 13.26 14.58
N VAL A 196 7.00 13.73 13.39
CA VAL A 196 6.15 12.96 12.47
C VAL A 196 6.83 11.66 12.04
N ALA A 197 8.12 11.71 11.67
CA ALA A 197 8.88 10.53 11.28
C ALA A 197 8.94 9.47 12.41
N VAL A 198 9.15 9.90 13.65
CA VAL A 198 9.14 9.02 14.84
C VAL A 198 7.74 8.42 15.04
N PHE A 199 6.71 9.26 15.00
CA PHE A 199 5.32 8.84 15.16
C PHE A 199 4.92 7.81 14.10
N LEU A 200 5.21 8.06 12.81
CA LEU A 200 4.80 7.19 11.72
C LEU A 200 5.48 5.83 11.78
N ARG A 201 6.78 5.78 12.07
CA ARG A 201 7.49 4.50 12.26
C ARG A 201 6.88 3.68 13.38
N LYS A 202 6.50 4.31 14.49
CA LYS A 202 5.82 3.61 15.59
C LYS A 202 4.38 3.21 15.24
N TRP A 203 3.66 4.08 14.55
CA TRP A 203 2.26 3.87 14.16
C TRP A 203 2.09 2.73 13.16
N TYR A 204 3.06 2.58 12.26
CA TYR A 204 3.07 1.57 11.21
C TYR A 204 4.05 0.42 11.49
N GLU A 205 4.61 0.33 12.71
CA GLU A 205 5.49 -0.77 13.12
C GLU A 205 4.77 -2.11 12.92
N TRP A 206 5.46 -3.04 12.27
CA TRP A 206 4.92 -4.37 11.96
C TRP A 206 5.37 -5.39 12.99
N ASP A 207 4.41 -5.96 13.72
CA ASP A 207 4.63 -7.05 14.66
C ASP A 207 4.12 -8.38 14.06
N PRO A 208 5.00 -9.27 13.60
CA PRO A 208 4.59 -10.55 13.01
C PRO A 208 3.91 -11.49 14.01
N SER A 209 4.11 -11.30 15.33
CA SER A 209 3.46 -12.12 16.35
C SER A 209 1.97 -11.80 16.52
N ALA A 210 1.52 -10.65 16.03
CA ALA A 210 0.13 -10.23 16.08
C ALA A 210 -0.77 -10.85 14.98
N ILE A 211 -0.20 -11.71 14.12
CA ILE A 211 -0.85 -12.31 12.94
C ILE A 211 -1.30 -13.76 13.20
N GLU A 212 -1.21 -14.24 14.45
CA GLU A 212 -1.68 -15.59 14.85
C GLU A 212 -3.21 -15.76 14.76
#